data_AF-A0A3A0CMH3-F1
#
_entry.id   AF-A0A3A0CMH3-F1
#
_cell.length_a   1.000
_cell.length_b   1.000
_cell.length_c   1.000
_cell.angle_alpha   90.00
_cell.angle_beta   90.00
_cell.angle_gamma   90.00
#
_symmetry.space_group_name_H-M   'P 1'
#
loop_
_entity.id
_entity.type
_entity.pdbx_description
1 polymer ?
#
loop_
_entity_poly.entity_id
_entity_poly.type
_entity_poly.pdbx_seq_one_letter_code
_entity_poly.pdbx_strand_id
1 'polypeptide(L)'
;MLFSIAVGLMVILVAAYWVYQGFLSGVLMFFECVIGAMVAFGYYESVNALWSGTLGNGLGQPLALILLFFVVVVVLRVLTDKLITGNVKLPVALDRIGAGLSGFFSGMVLVGMALIGVQMLPISSNVFGWERVSTNANGAIVRSGLFFKPDEFTVGLVNLLSNGRFGGGNPLAKAKPDLLMDLYCARSCTQTEDRHEIPADALGVRAWWEAREISIVKQSLENGNLVREFEVASPNGASKFIVVNVRVASSAAPPEHPEIRYRLPQFRLVGPDPASGATPMVYPAIGSSDLYTHHSHNYRELVRGQAKRLVRFKPETQFILTASHTKAVQEKDGSGYRFDVVFEVPENFTPWYIAFKRGPRLELTRKQFVEKPPAYASTASGGRQAAAAAEAPQVGEAPAGATHVSNVTQEGTAVTDTLPIALPKSENLVQSALQGDRIGDCHFAINAPESEPEGGDAVTQLFVPDGKKIVFLGAKQLQAESLFGKSLNYASNVAAQIKVTTDDGKLYYAQGVIAKARVEGKSMIEVQYHPEPEVPERCLAKPRRVTTKALQATPDDERFFAYIFVVDPGVKLVKFQSGGIGSTQQLNIVVPND
;
A
#
# COMPACT_ATOMS: atom_id res chain seq x y z
N MET A 1 0.63 24.81 -4.84
CA MET A 1 0.45 26.16 -5.44
C MET A 1 1.59 27.12 -5.07
N LEU A 2 1.95 27.28 -3.79
CA LEU A 2 3.01 28.19 -3.34
C LEU A 2 4.37 28.00 -4.07
N PHE A 3 4.83 26.76 -4.20
CA PHE A 3 6.07 26.46 -4.92
C PHE A 3 6.05 26.95 -6.38
N SER A 4 4.91 26.78 -7.06
CA SER A 4 4.68 27.25 -8.43
C SER A 4 4.80 28.77 -8.54
N ILE A 5 4.23 29.51 -7.59
CA ILE A 5 4.34 30.97 -7.51
C ILE A 5 5.78 31.40 -7.26
N ALA A 6 6.48 30.75 -6.34
CA ALA A 6 7.89 31.05 -6.04
C ALA A 6 8.78 30.86 -7.29
N VAL A 7 8.60 29.76 -8.01
CA VAL A 7 9.29 29.50 -9.30
C VAL A 7 8.99 30.62 -10.31
N GLY A 8 7.73 31.03 -10.45
CA GLY A 8 7.33 32.14 -11.30
C GLY A 8 8.00 33.46 -10.94
N LEU A 9 8.05 33.78 -9.64
CA LEU A 9 8.71 34.98 -9.13
C LEU A 9 10.22 34.96 -9.41
N MET A 10 10.88 33.80 -9.29
CA MET A 10 12.31 33.69 -9.63
C MET A 10 12.56 34.03 -11.11
N VAL A 11 11.71 33.54 -12.03
CA VAL A 11 11.83 33.88 -13.46
C VAL A 11 11.66 35.40 -13.67
N ILE A 12 10.68 36.03 -13.01
CA ILE A 12 10.43 37.47 -13.10
C ILE A 12 11.59 38.28 -12.52
N LEU A 13 12.17 37.86 -11.40
CA LEU A 13 13.31 38.53 -10.79
C LEU A 13 14.54 38.49 -11.69
N VAL A 14 14.80 37.37 -12.36
CA VAL A 14 15.87 37.29 -13.37
C VAL A 14 15.58 38.22 -14.54
N ALA A 15 14.34 38.24 -15.04
CA ALA A 15 13.95 39.16 -16.12
C ALA A 15 14.16 40.63 -15.72
N ALA A 16 13.71 41.01 -14.52
CA ALA A 16 13.86 42.35 -13.97
C ALA A 16 15.33 42.74 -13.80
N TYR A 17 16.19 41.83 -13.35
CA TYR A 17 17.63 42.06 -13.27
C TYR A 17 18.21 42.45 -14.63
N TRP A 18 17.84 41.76 -15.71
CA TRP A 18 18.33 42.06 -17.05
C TRP A 18 17.81 43.38 -17.62
N VAL A 19 16.61 43.83 -17.23
CA VAL A 19 16.10 45.18 -17.59
C VAL A 19 17.07 46.28 -17.15
N TYR A 20 17.79 46.11 -16.04
CA TYR A 20 18.80 47.07 -15.57
C TYR A 20 20.13 46.98 -16.32
N GLN A 21 20.46 45.83 -16.92
CA GLN A 21 21.71 45.59 -17.63
C GLN A 21 21.66 46.01 -19.11
N GLY A 22 20.46 46.14 -19.68
CA GLY A 22 20.24 46.54 -21.07
C GLY A 22 20.10 45.37 -22.04
N PHE A 23 19.61 45.66 -23.25
CA PHE A 23 19.13 44.65 -24.20
C PHE A 23 20.21 43.69 -24.67
N LEU A 24 21.35 44.22 -25.12
CA LEU A 24 22.44 43.39 -25.63
C LEU A 24 22.91 42.39 -24.58
N SER A 25 23.06 42.83 -23.33
CA SER A 25 23.50 41.99 -22.21
C SER A 25 22.50 40.87 -21.92
N GLY A 26 21.20 41.17 -21.97
CA GLY A 26 20.13 40.18 -21.82
C GLY A 26 20.08 39.16 -22.96
N VAL A 27 20.31 39.57 -24.21
CA VAL A 27 20.38 38.67 -25.37
C VAL A 27 21.59 37.74 -25.25
N LEU A 28 22.76 38.27 -24.89
CA LEU A 28 23.97 37.48 -24.69
C LEU A 28 23.76 36.43 -23.61
N MET A 29 23.20 36.83 -22.45
CA MET A 29 22.89 35.89 -21.38
C MET A 29 21.97 34.76 -21.86
N PHE A 30 20.95 35.06 -22.67
CA PHE A 30 20.05 34.03 -23.18
C PHE A 30 20.80 32.97 -23.99
N PHE A 31 21.67 33.39 -24.92
CA PHE A 31 22.48 32.46 -25.71
C PHE A 31 23.52 31.72 -24.86
N GLU A 32 24.12 32.37 -23.88
CA GLU A 32 25.02 31.72 -22.91
C GLU A 32 24.29 30.61 -22.13
N CYS A 33 23.06 30.87 -21.68
CA CYS A 33 22.22 29.87 -21.03
C CYS A 33 21.88 28.70 -21.96
N VAL A 34 21.55 28.99 -23.23
CA VAL A 34 21.26 27.97 -24.25
C VAL A 34 22.47 27.05 -24.45
N ILE A 35 23.65 27.62 -24.68
CA ILE A 35 24.90 26.87 -24.89
C ILE A 35 25.26 26.09 -23.61
N GLY A 36 25.15 26.73 -22.46
CA GLY A 36 25.40 26.10 -21.16
C GLY A 36 24.51 24.89 -20.93
N ALA A 37 23.21 24.99 -21.22
CA ALA A 37 22.27 23.89 -21.07
C ALA A 37 22.62 22.73 -22.00
N MET A 38 22.98 23.01 -23.27
CA MET A 38 23.39 21.98 -24.21
C MET A 38 24.66 21.23 -23.78
N VAL A 39 25.69 21.96 -23.33
CA VAL A 39 26.92 21.35 -22.82
C VAL A 39 26.61 20.52 -21.58
N ALA A 40 25.79 21.05 -20.67
CA ALA A 40 25.36 20.32 -19.47
C ALA A 40 24.68 18.99 -19.84
N PHE A 41 23.65 19.01 -20.69
CA PHE A 41 22.95 17.79 -21.12
C PHE A 41 23.82 16.82 -21.92
N GLY A 42 24.78 17.32 -22.69
CA GLY A 42 25.68 16.49 -23.49
C GLY A 42 26.74 15.74 -22.66
N TYR A 43 27.16 16.30 -21.52
CA TYR A 43 28.33 15.79 -20.79
C TYR A 43 28.12 15.51 -19.30
N TYR A 44 26.94 15.79 -18.71
CA TYR A 44 26.75 15.56 -17.28
C TYR A 44 26.93 14.10 -16.86
N GLU A 45 26.59 13.12 -17.71
CA GLU A 45 26.82 11.70 -17.41
C GLU A 45 28.31 11.36 -17.39
N SER A 46 29.08 11.89 -18.34
CA SER A 46 30.54 11.75 -18.40
C SER A 46 31.22 12.39 -17.19
N VAL A 47 30.78 13.59 -16.80
CA VAL A 47 31.27 14.26 -15.58
C VAL A 47 30.87 13.46 -14.34
N ASN A 48 29.66 12.92 -14.29
CA ASN A 48 29.21 12.07 -13.20
C ASN A 48 30.04 10.79 -13.04
N ALA A 49 30.53 10.22 -14.14
CA ALA A 49 31.38 9.03 -14.10
C ALA A 49 32.71 9.27 -13.35
N LEU A 50 33.25 10.49 -13.35
CA LEU A 50 34.51 10.86 -12.70
C LEU A 50 34.47 10.70 -11.17
N TRP A 51 33.29 10.74 -10.57
CA TRP A 51 33.09 10.58 -9.13
C TRP A 51 32.14 9.42 -8.80
N SER A 52 32.01 8.47 -9.74
CA SER A 52 31.29 7.23 -9.49
C SER A 52 31.96 6.48 -8.32
N GLY A 53 31.21 6.30 -7.22
CA GLY A 53 31.70 5.64 -6.00
C GLY A 53 32.17 6.56 -4.87
N THR A 54 32.39 7.87 -5.11
CA THR A 54 32.75 8.82 -4.03
C THR A 54 31.58 9.64 -3.53
N LEU A 55 30.69 10.07 -4.45
CA LEU A 55 29.45 10.74 -4.07
C LEU A 55 28.37 9.70 -3.81
N GLY A 56 27.58 9.93 -2.74
CA GLY A 56 26.48 9.05 -2.39
C GLY A 56 25.51 8.81 -3.54
N ASN A 57 24.86 7.63 -3.53
CA ASN A 57 23.92 7.21 -4.57
C ASN A 57 22.88 8.30 -4.83
N GLY A 58 22.78 8.74 -6.09
CA GLY A 58 21.78 9.72 -6.54
C GLY A 58 22.21 11.20 -6.53
N LEU A 59 23.29 11.60 -5.85
CA LEU A 59 23.74 13.01 -5.84
C LEU A 59 24.65 13.39 -7.01
N GLY A 60 25.40 12.43 -7.56
CA GLY A 60 26.42 12.74 -8.55
C GLY A 60 25.87 13.34 -9.84
N GLN A 61 24.75 12.83 -10.36
CA GLN A 61 24.18 13.31 -11.62
C GLN A 61 23.55 14.71 -11.54
N PRO A 62 22.70 15.04 -10.55
CA PRO A 62 22.20 16.41 -10.41
C PRO A 62 23.35 17.41 -10.22
N LEU A 63 24.36 17.05 -9.43
CA LEU A 63 25.52 17.90 -9.21
C LEU A 63 26.31 18.11 -10.51
N ALA A 64 26.54 17.04 -11.29
CA ALA A 64 27.22 17.13 -12.58
C ALA A 64 26.50 18.09 -13.52
N LEU A 65 25.17 17.95 -13.63
CA LEU A 65 24.36 18.76 -14.53
C LEU A 65 24.42 20.25 -14.15
N ILE A 66 24.15 20.56 -12.87
CA ILE A 66 24.09 21.95 -12.39
C ILE A 66 25.48 22.59 -12.39
N LEU A 67 26.52 21.89 -11.93
CA LEU A 67 27.88 22.42 -11.88
C LEU A 67 28.38 22.71 -13.30
N LEU A 68 28.20 21.76 -14.23
CA LEU A 68 28.64 21.94 -15.61
C LEU A 68 27.90 23.10 -16.29
N PHE A 69 26.59 23.19 -16.10
CA PHE A 69 25.79 24.31 -16.58
C PHE A 69 26.33 25.65 -16.05
N PHE A 70 26.49 25.76 -14.73
CA PHE A 70 26.93 26.99 -14.08
C PHE A 70 28.33 27.40 -14.52
N VAL A 71 29.29 26.47 -14.53
CA VAL A 71 30.67 26.73 -14.96
C VAL A 71 30.71 27.22 -16.40
N VAL A 72 29.98 26.59 -17.32
CA VAL A 72 29.95 27.00 -18.72
C VAL A 72 29.35 28.40 -18.87
N VAL A 73 28.23 28.68 -18.21
CA VAL A 73 27.60 30.01 -18.26
C VAL A 73 28.54 31.08 -17.69
N VAL A 74 29.19 30.83 -16.55
CA VAL A 74 30.14 31.79 -15.95
C VAL A 74 31.34 32.04 -16.85
N VAL A 75 31.92 30.99 -17.43
CA VAL A 75 33.06 31.13 -18.36
C VAL A 75 32.66 31.91 -19.59
N LEU A 76 31.53 31.58 -20.23
CA LEU A 76 31.03 32.31 -21.39
C LEU A 76 30.75 33.77 -21.03
N ARG A 77 30.19 34.03 -19.85
CA ARG A 77 29.92 35.39 -19.39
C ARG A 77 31.18 36.22 -19.21
N VAL A 78 32.20 35.66 -18.58
CA VAL A 78 33.50 36.34 -18.42
C VAL A 78 34.14 36.61 -19.79
N LEU A 79 33.98 35.69 -20.75
CA LEU A 79 34.50 35.87 -22.11
C LEU A 79 33.72 36.95 -22.86
N THR A 80 32.39 36.96 -22.83
CA THR A 80 31.57 37.98 -23.51
C THR A 80 31.79 39.36 -22.91
N ASP A 81 31.86 39.50 -21.60
CA ASP A 81 32.15 40.78 -20.93
C ASP A 81 33.54 41.34 -21.32
N LYS A 82 34.53 40.48 -21.58
CA LYS A 82 35.87 40.88 -22.04
C LYS A 82 35.95 41.17 -23.53
N LEU A 83 35.25 40.39 -24.35
CA LEU A 83 35.32 40.49 -25.81
C LEU A 83 34.38 41.57 -26.37
N ILE A 84 33.28 41.87 -25.66
CA ILE A 84 32.25 42.82 -26.07
C ILE A 84 32.27 44.00 -25.10
N THR A 85 33.22 44.90 -25.30
CA THR A 85 33.46 46.03 -24.38
C THR A 85 32.45 47.18 -24.52
N GLY A 86 31.54 47.12 -25.48
CA GLY A 86 30.58 48.20 -25.79
C GLY A 86 29.13 47.71 -25.77
N ASN A 87 28.22 48.55 -25.28
CA ASN A 87 26.78 48.30 -25.32
C ASN A 87 26.12 49.01 -26.53
N VAL A 88 25.12 48.37 -27.12
CA VAL A 88 24.32 48.99 -28.19
C VAL A 88 23.39 50.02 -27.56
N LYS A 89 23.49 51.29 -28.00
CA LYS A 89 22.60 52.36 -27.53
C LYS A 89 21.29 52.30 -28.29
N LEU A 90 20.25 51.79 -27.64
CA LEU A 90 18.88 51.84 -28.13
C LEU A 90 18.07 52.91 -27.37
N PRO A 91 16.94 53.38 -27.91
CA PRO A 91 15.98 54.16 -27.14
C PRO A 91 15.60 53.41 -25.85
N VAL A 92 15.55 54.11 -24.71
CA VAL A 92 15.40 53.51 -23.37
C VAL A 92 14.23 52.52 -23.29
N ALA A 93 13.10 52.82 -23.93
CA ALA A 93 11.95 51.93 -23.96
C ALA A 93 12.26 50.61 -24.69
N LEU A 94 12.89 50.68 -25.86
CA LEU A 94 13.27 49.51 -26.64
C LEU A 94 14.33 48.68 -25.91
N ASP A 95 15.31 49.35 -25.29
CA ASP A 95 16.37 48.70 -24.51
C ASP A 95 15.79 47.90 -23.34
N ARG A 96 14.93 48.52 -22.53
CA ARG A 96 14.32 47.87 -21.36
C ARG A 96 13.36 46.75 -21.73
N ILE A 97 12.53 46.95 -22.76
CA ILE A 97 11.59 45.91 -23.21
C ILE A 97 12.35 44.71 -23.78
N GLY A 98 13.31 44.96 -24.67
CA GLY A 98 14.13 43.90 -25.23
C GLY A 98 14.92 43.15 -24.14
N ALA A 99 15.50 43.89 -23.20
CA ALA A 99 16.22 43.31 -22.06
C ALA A 99 15.30 42.46 -21.16
N GLY A 100 14.09 42.93 -20.89
CA GLY A 100 13.10 42.18 -20.12
C GLY A 100 12.64 40.90 -20.81
N LEU A 101 12.40 40.93 -22.12
CA LEU A 101 12.04 39.74 -22.91
C LEU A 101 13.18 38.72 -22.94
N SER A 102 14.40 39.17 -23.24
CA SER A 102 15.58 38.30 -23.30
C SER A 102 15.93 37.75 -21.91
N GLY A 103 15.79 38.58 -20.89
CA GLY A 103 15.95 38.21 -19.49
C GLY A 103 14.90 37.21 -19.00
N PHE A 104 13.66 37.32 -19.49
CA PHE A 104 12.60 36.35 -19.20
C PHE A 104 12.97 34.97 -19.75
N PHE A 105 13.38 34.85 -21.02
CA PHE A 105 13.81 33.57 -21.57
C PHE A 105 15.10 33.03 -20.92
N SER A 106 16.03 33.91 -20.56
CA SER A 106 17.20 33.54 -19.74
C SER A 106 16.78 32.97 -18.39
N GLY A 107 15.83 33.62 -17.71
CA GLY A 107 15.24 33.16 -16.46
C GLY A 107 14.54 31.81 -16.60
N MET A 108 13.82 31.59 -17.71
CA MET A 108 13.20 30.30 -18.01
C MET A 108 14.24 29.17 -18.11
N VAL A 109 15.38 29.41 -18.75
CA VAL A 109 16.46 28.40 -18.84
C VAL A 109 17.18 28.23 -17.50
N LEU A 110 17.57 29.31 -16.82
CA LEU A 110 18.29 29.26 -15.54
C LEU A 110 17.46 28.53 -14.46
N VAL A 111 16.22 28.97 -14.26
CA VAL A 111 15.31 28.37 -13.28
C VAL A 111 14.92 26.96 -13.71
N GLY A 112 14.72 26.72 -15.00
CA GLY A 112 14.42 25.39 -15.54
C GLY A 112 15.54 24.39 -15.30
N MET A 113 16.80 24.76 -15.55
CA MET A 113 17.97 23.94 -15.24
C MET A 113 18.04 23.62 -13.74
N ALA A 114 17.87 24.62 -12.87
CA ALA A 114 17.85 24.41 -11.43
C ALA A 114 16.75 23.41 -11.01
N LEU A 115 15.54 23.54 -11.55
CA LEU A 115 14.43 22.64 -11.28
C LEU A 115 14.68 21.21 -11.77
N ILE A 116 15.32 21.05 -12.94
CA ILE A 116 15.71 19.74 -13.45
C ILE A 116 16.73 19.09 -12.51
N GLY A 117 17.73 19.85 -12.04
CA GLY A 117 18.68 19.39 -11.03
C GLY A 117 18.00 18.97 -9.72
N VAL A 118 17.04 19.76 -9.22
CA VAL A 118 16.24 19.39 -8.03
C VAL A 118 15.43 18.10 -8.28
N GLN A 119 14.84 17.95 -9.46
CA GLN A 119 14.07 16.75 -9.84
C GLN A 119 14.95 15.51 -10.06
N MET A 120 16.26 15.67 -10.17
CA MET A 120 17.23 14.57 -10.23
C MET A 120 17.71 14.12 -8.85
N LEU A 121 17.47 14.90 -7.79
CA LEU A 121 17.82 14.51 -6.43
C LEU A 121 16.96 13.32 -5.94
N PRO A 122 17.50 12.46 -5.07
CA PRO A 122 16.76 11.34 -4.46
C PRO A 122 15.81 11.84 -3.35
N ILE A 123 14.95 12.80 -3.68
CA ILE A 123 13.92 13.33 -2.80
C ILE A 123 12.56 12.77 -3.20
N SER A 124 11.58 12.86 -2.30
CA SER A 124 10.20 12.46 -2.57
C SER A 124 9.65 13.08 -3.87
N SER A 125 8.71 12.37 -4.50
CA SER A 125 7.97 12.85 -5.67
C SER A 125 7.20 14.16 -5.38
N ASN A 126 6.84 14.39 -4.11
CA ASN A 126 6.22 15.62 -3.62
C ASN A 126 7.30 16.61 -3.16
N VAL A 127 7.52 17.66 -3.94
CA VAL A 127 8.51 18.71 -3.64
C VAL A 127 7.76 19.98 -3.28
N PHE A 128 7.83 20.37 -2.01
CA PHE A 128 7.15 21.57 -1.47
C PHE A 128 5.64 21.62 -1.80
N GLY A 129 4.95 20.48 -1.74
CA GLY A 129 3.51 20.38 -2.03
C GLY A 129 3.19 20.40 -3.52
N TRP A 130 4.17 20.21 -4.40
CA TRP A 130 3.96 20.05 -5.83
C TRP A 130 4.35 18.65 -6.29
N GLU A 131 3.46 18.04 -7.07
CA GLU A 131 3.67 16.77 -7.75
C GLU A 131 3.41 16.97 -9.24
N ARG A 132 4.33 16.49 -10.08
CA ARG A 132 4.20 16.55 -11.54
C ARG A 132 3.04 15.69 -12.06
N VAL A 133 2.80 14.58 -11.39
CA VAL A 133 1.79 13.60 -11.76
C VAL A 133 0.92 13.36 -10.53
N SER A 134 -0.37 13.62 -10.67
CA SER A 134 -1.38 13.40 -9.64
C SER A 134 -2.52 12.58 -10.21
N THR A 135 -3.40 12.10 -9.34
CA THR A 135 -4.58 11.33 -9.74
C THR A 135 -5.83 12.17 -9.47
N ASN A 136 -6.73 12.27 -10.44
CA ASN A 136 -8.03 12.91 -10.21
C ASN A 136 -8.99 11.97 -9.46
N ALA A 137 -10.20 12.47 -9.14
CA ALA A 137 -11.21 11.67 -8.43
C ALA A 137 -11.59 10.36 -9.15
N ASN A 138 -11.40 10.29 -10.46
CA ASN A 138 -11.72 9.12 -11.29
C ASN A 138 -10.55 8.13 -11.42
N GLY A 139 -9.44 8.35 -10.72
CA GLY A 139 -8.26 7.49 -10.84
C GLY A 139 -7.42 7.77 -12.09
N ALA A 140 -7.75 8.79 -12.88
CA ALA A 140 -7.00 9.14 -14.07
C ALA A 140 -5.76 9.96 -13.70
N ILE A 141 -4.65 9.64 -14.37
CA ILE A 141 -3.39 10.35 -14.20
C ILE A 141 -3.48 11.73 -14.87
N VAL A 142 -3.27 12.79 -14.09
CA VAL A 142 -3.22 14.18 -14.56
C VAL A 142 -1.81 14.72 -14.39
N ARG A 143 -1.28 15.37 -15.43
CA ARG A 143 0.01 16.04 -15.39
C ARG A 143 -0.19 17.49 -14.96
N SER A 144 0.53 17.92 -13.93
CA SER A 144 0.51 19.29 -13.41
C SER A 144 1.80 20.00 -13.81
N GLY A 145 1.67 21.21 -14.37
CA GLY A 145 2.79 22.09 -14.69
C GLY A 145 3.07 23.11 -13.58
N LEU A 146 4.29 23.66 -13.57
CA LEU A 146 4.64 24.83 -12.79
C LEU A 146 4.20 26.12 -13.52
N PHE A 147 4.14 27.24 -12.81
CA PHE A 147 3.88 28.55 -13.40
C PHE A 147 4.99 28.89 -14.39
N PHE A 148 4.62 29.37 -15.58
CA PHE A 148 5.47 29.51 -16.77
C PHE A 148 6.13 28.23 -17.32
N LYS A 149 6.16 27.13 -16.56
CA LYS A 149 6.77 25.84 -16.95
C LYS A 149 8.24 25.95 -17.40
N PRO A 150 9.13 26.58 -16.63
CA PRO A 150 10.53 26.82 -17.02
C PRO A 150 11.33 25.53 -17.29
N ASP A 151 11.04 24.45 -16.59
CA ASP A 151 11.68 23.15 -16.82
C ASP A 151 11.21 22.49 -18.12
N GLU A 152 9.91 22.51 -18.43
CA GLU A 152 9.36 22.06 -19.73
C GLU A 152 9.91 22.91 -20.88
N PHE A 153 10.03 24.23 -20.69
CA PHE A 153 10.66 25.11 -21.67
C PHE A 153 12.12 24.73 -21.92
N THR A 154 12.89 24.50 -20.85
CA THR A 154 14.31 24.14 -20.94
C THR A 154 14.50 22.79 -21.62
N VAL A 155 13.75 21.76 -21.23
CA VAL A 155 13.79 20.44 -21.87
C VAL A 155 13.33 20.53 -23.33
N GLY A 156 12.28 21.29 -23.62
CA GLY A 156 11.79 21.50 -24.99
C GLY A 156 12.82 22.19 -25.89
N LEU A 157 13.50 23.22 -25.37
CA LEU A 157 14.58 23.92 -26.06
C LEU A 157 15.77 22.99 -26.33
N VAL A 158 16.21 22.21 -25.33
CA VAL A 158 17.32 21.27 -25.51
C VAL A 158 16.93 20.15 -26.49
N ASN A 159 15.69 19.66 -26.44
CA ASN A 159 15.17 18.70 -27.43
C ASN A 159 15.16 19.28 -28.85
N LEU A 160 14.72 20.52 -29.02
CA LEU A 160 14.73 21.22 -30.31
C LEU A 160 16.17 21.28 -30.87
N LEU A 161 17.13 21.69 -30.06
CA LEU A 161 18.53 21.85 -30.46
C LEU A 161 19.19 20.49 -30.72
N SER A 162 18.92 19.50 -29.88
CA SER A 162 19.42 18.14 -29.99
C SER A 162 18.82 17.36 -31.16
N ASN A 163 17.63 17.71 -31.63
CA ASN A 163 17.06 17.13 -32.86
C ASN A 163 17.57 17.85 -34.13
N GLY A 164 18.14 19.05 -33.96
CA GLY A 164 18.67 19.86 -35.04
C GLY A 164 20.16 19.63 -35.29
N ARG A 165 20.86 20.70 -35.68
CA ARG A 165 22.29 20.67 -36.05
C ARG A 165 23.23 20.38 -34.89
N PHE A 166 22.76 20.50 -33.66
CA PHE A 166 23.54 20.22 -32.47
C PHE A 166 23.28 18.82 -31.90
N GLY A 167 22.49 18.00 -32.59
CA GLY A 167 22.30 16.60 -32.27
C GLY A 167 23.50 15.74 -32.63
N GLY A 168 23.90 14.87 -31.71
CA GLY A 168 24.73 13.70 -32.05
C GLY A 168 23.89 12.57 -32.64
N GLY A 169 24.47 11.37 -32.75
CA GLY A 169 23.77 10.18 -33.24
C GLY A 169 22.59 9.70 -32.36
N ASN A 170 22.47 10.23 -31.14
CA ASN A 170 21.40 9.91 -30.20
C ASN A 170 20.79 11.19 -29.61
N PRO A 171 19.81 11.81 -30.30
CA PRO A 171 19.14 13.01 -29.80
C PRO A 171 18.48 12.80 -28.44
N LEU A 172 18.42 13.84 -27.60
CA LEU A 172 17.82 13.76 -26.26
C LEU A 172 16.37 13.27 -26.31
N ALA A 173 15.56 13.72 -27.27
CA ALA A 173 14.18 13.26 -27.41
C ALA A 173 14.08 11.75 -27.75
N LYS A 174 15.09 11.17 -28.41
CA LYS A 174 15.16 9.72 -28.65
C LYS A 174 15.68 8.98 -27.41
N ALA A 175 16.69 9.53 -26.77
CA ALA A 175 17.32 8.96 -25.58
C ALA A 175 16.40 9.03 -24.35
N LYS A 176 15.62 10.10 -24.18
CA LYS A 176 14.76 10.44 -23.06
C LYS A 176 13.51 11.19 -23.59
N PRO A 177 12.56 10.46 -24.23
CA PRO A 177 11.33 11.04 -24.80
C PRO A 177 10.62 12.06 -23.94
N ASP A 178 10.52 11.78 -22.64
CA ASP A 178 9.92 12.66 -21.66
C ASP A 178 10.83 12.67 -20.42
N LEU A 179 11.91 13.44 -20.49
CA LEU A 179 12.89 13.52 -19.42
C LEU A 179 12.24 13.88 -18.08
N LEU A 180 11.27 14.80 -18.05
CA LEU A 180 10.64 15.24 -16.81
C LEU A 180 9.77 14.16 -16.19
N MET A 181 9.04 13.39 -17.01
CA MET A 181 8.34 12.19 -16.55
C MET A 181 9.35 11.14 -16.05
N ASP A 182 10.45 10.92 -16.77
CA ASP A 182 11.50 9.99 -16.36
C ASP A 182 12.08 10.34 -14.98
N LEU A 183 12.32 11.63 -14.72
CA LEU A 183 12.82 12.13 -13.43
C LEU A 183 11.76 12.01 -12.32
N TYR A 184 10.50 12.30 -12.62
CA TYR A 184 9.40 12.05 -11.67
C TYR A 184 9.33 10.57 -11.29
N CYS A 185 9.34 9.67 -12.28
CA CYS A 185 9.26 8.23 -12.06
C CYS A 185 10.47 7.72 -11.28
N ALA A 186 11.67 8.26 -11.52
CA ALA A 186 12.87 7.91 -10.75
C ALA A 186 12.75 8.30 -9.26
N ARG A 187 12.09 9.41 -8.94
CA ARG A 187 11.85 9.87 -7.56
C ARG A 187 10.66 9.20 -6.88
N SER A 188 9.77 8.57 -7.64
CA SER A 188 8.70 7.74 -7.10
C SER A 188 9.20 6.42 -6.47
N CYS A 189 10.48 6.28 -6.14
CA CYS A 189 10.99 5.17 -5.33
C CYS A 189 10.35 5.18 -3.94
N THR A 190 10.27 3.99 -3.33
CA THR A 190 9.63 3.84 -2.02
C THR A 190 10.55 4.29 -0.89
N GLN A 191 11.86 4.11 -1.07
CA GLN A 191 12.91 4.44 -0.12
C GLN A 191 14.12 5.04 -0.86
N THR A 192 14.90 5.86 -0.17
CA THR A 192 16.14 6.46 -0.67
C THR A 192 17.25 5.42 -0.91
N GLU A 193 17.15 4.28 -0.25
CA GLU A 193 18.10 3.15 -0.35
C GLU A 193 17.84 2.28 -1.60
N ASP A 194 16.69 2.44 -2.25
CA ASP A 194 16.34 1.68 -3.44
C ASP A 194 17.29 2.00 -4.60
N ARG A 195 17.70 0.96 -5.34
CA ARG A 195 18.38 1.14 -6.63
C ARG A 195 17.46 1.92 -7.58
N HIS A 196 17.88 3.15 -7.92
CA HIS A 196 17.25 3.95 -8.96
C HIS A 196 17.63 3.48 -10.36
N GLU A 197 18.85 2.93 -10.50
CA GLU A 197 19.38 2.34 -11.71
C GLU A 197 19.55 0.83 -11.52
N ILE A 198 19.02 0.04 -12.45
CA ILE A 198 19.04 -1.43 -12.40
C ILE A 198 19.72 -2.00 -13.66
N PRO A 199 20.26 -3.23 -13.60
CA PRO A 199 20.92 -3.86 -14.74
C PRO A 199 20.02 -3.93 -15.99
N ALA A 200 20.62 -3.85 -17.18
CA ALA A 200 19.88 -3.84 -18.44
C ALA A 200 19.11 -5.14 -18.72
N ASP A 201 19.58 -6.27 -18.19
CA ASP A 201 18.96 -7.60 -18.28
C ASP A 201 17.91 -7.85 -17.18
N ALA A 202 17.70 -6.89 -16.28
CA ALA A 202 16.77 -7.04 -15.16
C ALA A 202 15.30 -6.99 -15.58
N LEU A 203 14.98 -6.60 -16.83
CA LEU A 203 13.63 -6.56 -17.37
C LEU A 203 13.49 -7.50 -18.58
N GLY A 204 12.53 -8.40 -18.51
CA GLY A 204 12.07 -9.24 -19.61
C GLY A 204 10.61 -8.97 -19.96
N VAL A 205 10.22 -9.25 -21.20
CA VAL A 205 8.81 -9.26 -21.64
C VAL A 205 8.53 -10.57 -22.34
N ARG A 206 7.48 -11.25 -21.89
CA ARG A 206 7.03 -12.49 -22.48
C ARG A 206 5.98 -12.28 -23.55
N ALA A 207 4.98 -11.44 -23.24
CA ALA A 207 3.83 -11.18 -24.08
C ALA A 207 3.20 -9.84 -23.73
N TRP A 208 2.41 -9.29 -24.65
CA TRP A 208 1.54 -8.15 -24.38
C TRP A 208 0.23 -8.28 -25.16
N TRP A 209 -0.85 -7.69 -24.64
CA TRP A 209 -2.18 -7.76 -25.23
C TRP A 209 -3.00 -6.52 -24.85
N GLU A 210 -4.17 -6.38 -25.46
CA GLU A 210 -5.14 -5.33 -25.14
C GLU A 210 -6.22 -5.87 -24.19
N ALA A 211 -6.59 -5.07 -23.20
CA ALA A 211 -7.68 -5.38 -22.27
C ALA A 211 -8.77 -4.30 -22.35
N ARG A 212 -10.03 -4.73 -22.24
CA ARG A 212 -11.19 -3.83 -22.23
C ARG A 212 -11.55 -3.34 -20.83
N GLU A 213 -11.24 -4.15 -19.81
CA GLU A 213 -11.65 -3.91 -18.44
C GLU A 213 -10.56 -4.41 -17.48
N ILE A 214 -10.36 -3.67 -16.40
CA ILE A 214 -9.54 -4.05 -15.25
C ILE A 214 -10.34 -3.79 -13.97
N SER A 215 -9.89 -4.30 -12.84
CA SER A 215 -10.50 -3.96 -11.55
C SER A 215 -9.93 -2.65 -10.99
N ILE A 216 -10.72 -1.83 -10.32
CA ILE A 216 -10.28 -0.82 -9.35
C ILE A 216 -10.47 -1.41 -7.97
N VAL A 217 -9.50 -1.18 -7.07
CA VAL A 217 -9.62 -1.58 -5.67
C VAL A 217 -9.92 -0.38 -4.78
N LYS A 218 -10.98 -0.46 -3.99
CA LYS A 218 -11.22 0.41 -2.84
C LYS A 218 -10.75 -0.32 -1.60
N GLN A 219 -9.91 0.34 -0.81
CA GLN A 219 -9.35 -0.21 0.42
C GLN A 219 -9.95 0.55 1.60
N SER A 220 -10.57 -0.16 2.53
CA SER A 220 -11.08 0.36 3.81
C SER A 220 -10.49 -0.47 4.95
N LEU A 221 -10.37 0.15 6.13
CA LEU A 221 -10.06 -0.58 7.37
C LEU A 221 -11.36 -0.73 8.15
N GLU A 222 -11.82 -1.97 8.31
CA GLU A 222 -13.01 -2.30 9.09
C GLU A 222 -12.60 -3.23 10.23
N ASN A 223 -12.81 -2.80 11.47
CA ASN A 223 -12.43 -3.54 12.68
C ASN A 223 -10.94 -3.97 12.68
N GLY A 224 -10.05 -3.11 12.18
CA GLY A 224 -8.61 -3.38 12.07
C GLY A 224 -8.21 -4.29 10.90
N ASN A 225 -9.17 -4.84 10.16
CA ASN A 225 -8.93 -5.66 8.98
C ASN A 225 -9.00 -4.81 7.70
N LEU A 226 -8.08 -5.07 6.78
CA LEU A 226 -8.10 -4.43 5.47
C LEU A 226 -9.16 -5.11 4.59
N VAL A 227 -10.26 -4.42 4.37
CA VAL A 227 -11.32 -4.81 3.44
C VAL A 227 -11.00 -4.23 2.07
N ARG A 228 -11.12 -5.07 1.03
CA ARG A 228 -10.80 -4.71 -0.36
C ARG A 228 -12.01 -4.97 -1.23
N GLU A 229 -12.65 -3.91 -1.68
CA GLU A 229 -13.75 -3.97 -2.63
C GLU A 229 -13.23 -3.76 -4.04
N PHE A 230 -13.73 -4.53 -4.99
CA PHE A 230 -13.28 -4.47 -6.38
C PHE A 230 -14.42 -4.03 -7.28
N GLU A 231 -14.18 -3.01 -8.07
CA GLU A 231 -15.10 -2.49 -9.07
C GLU A 231 -14.52 -2.70 -10.47
N VAL A 232 -15.36 -2.94 -11.46
CA VAL A 232 -14.90 -3.01 -12.85
C VAL A 232 -14.66 -1.59 -13.36
N ALA A 233 -13.54 -1.39 -14.04
CA ALA A 233 -13.19 -0.13 -14.67
C ALA A 233 -12.85 -0.31 -16.14
N SER A 234 -13.49 0.53 -16.95
CA SER A 234 -13.18 0.68 -18.36
C SER A 234 -12.19 1.83 -18.57
N PRO A 235 -11.50 1.87 -19.71
CA PRO A 235 -10.67 3.01 -20.10
C PRO A 235 -11.49 4.30 -20.17
N ASN A 236 -10.84 5.43 -19.96
CA ASN A 236 -11.43 6.76 -20.07
C ASN A 236 -11.53 7.17 -21.54
N GLY A 237 -12.75 7.40 -22.03
CA GLY A 237 -12.99 7.94 -23.37
C GLY A 237 -12.44 7.05 -24.49
N ALA A 238 -11.71 7.64 -25.44
CA ALA A 238 -11.09 6.95 -26.58
C ALA A 238 -9.72 6.35 -26.23
N SER A 239 -9.65 5.63 -25.11
CA SER A 239 -8.45 4.96 -24.63
C SER A 239 -8.67 3.46 -24.57
N LYS A 240 -7.57 2.70 -24.52
CA LYS A 240 -7.54 1.25 -24.28
C LYS A 240 -6.54 0.92 -23.20
N PHE A 241 -6.69 -0.26 -22.60
CA PHE A 241 -5.65 -0.81 -21.75
C PHE A 241 -4.69 -1.68 -22.55
N ILE A 242 -3.39 -1.42 -22.42
CA ILE A 242 -2.33 -2.33 -22.85
C ILE A 242 -1.78 -3.02 -21.61
N VAL A 243 -1.72 -4.34 -21.66
CA VAL A 243 -1.18 -5.18 -20.59
C VAL A 243 0.10 -5.82 -21.07
N VAL A 244 1.18 -5.70 -20.29
CA VAL A 244 2.49 -6.28 -20.59
C VAL A 244 2.85 -7.28 -19.51
N ASN A 245 3.04 -8.55 -19.90
CA ASN A 245 3.56 -9.58 -19.00
C ASN A 245 5.08 -9.43 -18.89
N VAL A 246 5.52 -8.87 -17.77
CA VAL A 246 6.92 -8.57 -17.49
C VAL A 246 7.56 -9.64 -16.63
N ARG A 247 8.87 -9.78 -16.78
CA ARG A 247 9.76 -10.49 -15.85
C ARG A 247 10.69 -9.44 -15.24
N VAL A 248 10.76 -9.38 -13.92
CA VAL A 248 11.76 -8.57 -13.22
C VAL A 248 12.75 -9.51 -12.54
N ALA A 249 14.03 -9.46 -12.93
CA ALA A 249 15.06 -10.33 -12.37
C ALA A 249 15.36 -9.97 -10.91
N SER A 250 15.75 -10.95 -10.10
CA SER A 250 16.16 -10.73 -8.70
C SER A 250 17.38 -9.81 -8.57
N SER A 251 18.21 -9.69 -9.63
CA SER A 251 19.33 -8.73 -9.71
C SER A 251 18.90 -7.25 -9.70
N ALA A 252 17.60 -6.96 -9.87
CA ALA A 252 17.06 -5.61 -9.71
C ALA A 252 17.06 -5.14 -8.24
N ALA A 253 17.13 -6.06 -7.28
CA ALA A 253 17.22 -5.74 -5.86
C ALA A 253 18.62 -5.17 -5.54
N PRO A 254 18.73 -4.24 -4.57
CA PRO A 254 20.02 -3.87 -4.00
C PRO A 254 20.67 -5.05 -3.27
N PRO A 255 22.01 -5.16 -3.21
CA PRO A 255 22.69 -6.26 -2.51
C PRO A 255 22.39 -6.28 -1.00
N GLU A 256 22.14 -5.10 -0.42
CA GLU A 256 21.86 -4.94 1.01
C GLU A 256 20.43 -5.34 1.38
N HIS A 257 19.48 -5.26 0.44
CA HIS A 257 18.09 -5.61 0.65
C HIS A 257 17.58 -6.49 -0.50
N PRO A 258 17.34 -7.80 -0.30
CA PRO A 258 16.94 -8.73 -1.37
C PRO A 258 15.49 -8.53 -1.87
N GLU A 259 14.92 -7.36 -1.61
CA GLU A 259 13.56 -6.98 -1.95
C GLU A 259 13.59 -5.99 -3.12
N ILE A 260 12.75 -6.22 -4.13
CA ILE A 260 12.56 -5.25 -5.21
C ILE A 260 11.38 -4.36 -4.83
N ARG A 261 11.68 -3.13 -4.41
CA ARG A 261 10.66 -2.14 -4.12
C ARG A 261 10.45 -1.21 -5.29
N TYR A 262 9.19 -0.94 -5.61
CA TYR A 262 8.82 -0.05 -6.70
C TYR A 262 7.43 0.57 -6.54
N ARG A 263 7.18 1.62 -7.33
CA ARG A 263 5.84 2.15 -7.60
C ARG A 263 5.51 1.98 -9.08
N LEU A 264 4.23 1.90 -9.42
CA LEU A 264 3.79 1.66 -10.80
C LEU A 264 4.33 2.67 -11.83
N PRO A 265 4.41 3.99 -11.56
CA PRO A 265 4.95 4.93 -12.53
C PRO A 265 6.39 4.63 -12.98
N GLN A 266 7.14 3.83 -12.23
CA GLN A 266 8.49 3.41 -12.63
C GLN A 266 8.48 2.50 -13.88
N PHE A 267 7.36 1.83 -14.14
CA PHE A 267 7.09 1.20 -15.43
C PHE A 267 6.51 2.24 -16.39
N ARG A 268 7.10 2.35 -17.58
CA ARG A 268 6.66 3.26 -18.64
C ARG A 268 6.55 2.52 -19.95
N LEU A 269 5.48 2.79 -20.68
CA LEU A 269 5.27 2.37 -22.05
C LEU A 269 5.58 3.54 -22.97
N VAL A 270 6.45 3.31 -23.95
CA VAL A 270 6.88 4.33 -24.90
C VAL A 270 6.50 3.91 -26.31
N GLY A 271 5.97 4.84 -27.09
CA GLY A 271 5.57 4.65 -28.48
C GLY A 271 5.42 5.99 -29.18
N PRO A 272 4.97 6.02 -30.45
CA PRO A 272 4.74 7.25 -31.16
C PRO A 272 3.52 7.97 -30.59
N ASP A 273 3.57 9.30 -30.62
CA ASP A 273 2.40 10.14 -30.47
C ASP A 273 1.36 9.76 -31.53
N PRO A 274 0.14 9.36 -31.12
CA PRO A 274 -0.86 8.95 -32.09
C PRO A 274 -1.34 10.08 -33.02
N ALA A 275 -1.10 11.35 -32.66
CA ALA A 275 -1.44 12.50 -33.51
C ALA A 275 -0.34 12.82 -34.53
N SER A 276 0.93 12.87 -34.12
CA SER A 276 2.04 13.24 -35.00
C SER A 276 2.80 12.06 -35.62
N GLY A 277 2.71 10.86 -35.04
CA GLY A 277 3.43 9.65 -35.46
C GLY A 277 4.94 9.66 -35.25
N ALA A 278 5.56 10.84 -35.07
CA ALA A 278 7.01 11.01 -35.01
C ALA A 278 7.55 11.26 -33.59
N THR A 279 6.78 11.96 -32.75
CA THR A 279 7.24 12.34 -31.41
C THR A 279 6.98 11.20 -30.42
N PRO A 280 7.98 10.72 -29.68
CA PRO A 280 7.74 9.66 -28.71
C PRO A 280 6.91 10.17 -27.53
N MET A 281 5.91 9.40 -27.13
CA MET A 281 5.05 9.62 -25.97
C MET A 281 5.29 8.57 -24.90
N VAL A 282 5.19 8.98 -23.63
CA VAL A 282 5.44 8.14 -22.46
C VAL A 282 4.19 8.03 -21.61
N TYR A 283 3.76 6.79 -21.37
CA TYR A 283 2.62 6.46 -20.52
C TYR A 283 3.10 5.67 -19.30
N PRO A 284 3.03 6.23 -18.07
CA PRO A 284 3.34 5.48 -16.86
C PRO A 284 2.29 4.39 -16.62
N ALA A 285 2.67 3.30 -15.96
CA ALA A 285 1.72 2.26 -15.59
C ALA A 285 0.69 2.78 -14.58
N ILE A 286 -0.57 2.39 -14.78
CA ILE A 286 -1.72 2.73 -13.94
C ILE A 286 -2.18 1.56 -13.07
N GLY A 287 -1.70 0.36 -13.35
CA GLY A 287 -2.11 -0.85 -12.68
C GLY A 287 -1.13 -1.99 -12.90
N SER A 288 -1.40 -3.11 -12.24
CA SER A 288 -0.66 -4.35 -12.39
C SER A 288 -1.53 -5.55 -12.02
N SER A 289 -0.98 -6.75 -12.12
CA SER A 289 -1.40 -7.86 -11.27
C SER A 289 -1.63 -7.37 -9.83
N ASP A 290 -2.61 -7.95 -9.13
CA ASP A 290 -2.84 -7.64 -7.73
C ASP A 290 -1.72 -8.24 -6.87
N LEU A 291 -0.64 -7.49 -6.71
CA LEU A 291 0.55 -7.86 -5.94
C LEU A 291 0.55 -7.23 -4.55
N TYR A 292 -0.56 -6.61 -4.16
CA TYR A 292 -0.61 -5.87 -2.90
C TYR A 292 -0.57 -6.83 -1.72
N THR A 293 0.46 -6.65 -0.88
CA THR A 293 0.65 -7.36 0.40
C THR A 293 0.84 -6.32 1.50
N HIS A 294 0.23 -6.50 2.67
CA HIS A 294 0.39 -5.59 3.80
C HIS A 294 0.65 -6.37 5.09
N HIS A 295 1.85 -6.19 5.64
CA HIS A 295 2.34 -6.99 6.77
C HIS A 295 1.45 -6.85 8.02
N SER A 296 0.88 -5.67 8.29
CA SER A 296 0.03 -5.44 9.46
C SER A 296 -1.44 -5.83 9.29
N HIS A 297 -1.88 -6.31 8.12
CA HIS A 297 -3.31 -6.53 7.83
C HIS A 297 -3.60 -7.92 7.27
N ASN A 298 -2.98 -8.97 7.84
CA ASN A 298 -3.21 -10.39 7.54
C ASN A 298 -2.85 -10.89 6.12
N TYR A 299 -2.49 -10.02 5.18
CA TYR A 299 -1.97 -10.41 3.87
C TYR A 299 -0.46 -10.68 3.93
N ARG A 300 -0.08 -11.80 4.54
CA ARG A 300 1.32 -12.23 4.70
C ARG A 300 1.89 -12.89 3.43
N GLU A 301 1.08 -13.60 2.65
CA GLU A 301 1.50 -14.26 1.41
C GLU A 301 0.50 -13.99 0.27
N LEU A 302 1.04 -13.70 -0.91
CA LEU A 302 0.26 -13.49 -2.12
C LEU A 302 -0.36 -14.80 -2.62
N VAL A 303 -1.69 -14.86 -2.69
CA VAL A 303 -2.40 -16.04 -3.25
C VAL A 303 -2.33 -16.03 -4.78
N ARG A 304 -2.10 -17.20 -5.41
CA ARG A 304 -2.03 -17.32 -6.88
C ARG A 304 -3.25 -16.79 -7.63
N GLY A 305 -4.45 -16.89 -7.04
CA GLY A 305 -5.67 -16.34 -7.62
C GLY A 305 -5.70 -14.82 -7.60
N GLN A 306 -5.14 -14.20 -6.56
CA GLN A 306 -5.03 -12.74 -6.43
C GLN A 306 -4.12 -12.19 -7.54
N ALA A 307 -2.91 -12.75 -7.69
CA ALA A 307 -1.91 -12.28 -8.67
C ALA A 307 -2.37 -12.31 -10.15
N LYS A 308 -3.44 -13.05 -10.46
CA LYS A 308 -4.03 -13.15 -11.79
C LYS A 308 -5.01 -12.01 -12.13
N ARG A 309 -5.46 -11.26 -11.13
CA ARG A 309 -6.39 -10.15 -11.31
C ARG A 309 -5.62 -8.89 -11.69
N LEU A 310 -6.05 -8.23 -12.76
CA LEU A 310 -5.52 -6.91 -13.13
C LEU A 310 -6.23 -5.84 -12.31
N VAL A 311 -5.45 -5.05 -11.57
CA VAL A 311 -5.95 -4.02 -10.67
C VAL A 311 -5.29 -2.68 -10.97
N ARG A 312 -6.10 -1.63 -11.08
CA ARG A 312 -5.68 -0.24 -11.09
C ARG A 312 -5.35 0.18 -9.66
N PHE A 313 -4.20 0.80 -9.49
CA PHE A 313 -3.74 1.29 -8.20
C PHE A 313 -3.41 2.78 -8.29
N LYS A 314 -3.39 3.45 -7.14
CA LYS A 314 -2.93 4.83 -7.08
C LYS A 314 -1.41 4.89 -7.35
N PRO A 315 -0.89 5.93 -8.02
CA PRO A 315 0.53 6.07 -8.34
C PRO A 315 1.49 5.95 -7.14
N GLU A 316 1.04 6.35 -5.95
CA GLU A 316 1.78 6.30 -4.69
C GLU A 316 1.85 4.90 -4.06
N THR A 317 1.06 3.95 -4.55
CA THR A 317 1.00 2.57 -4.04
C THR A 317 2.37 1.91 -4.17
N GLN A 318 2.88 1.44 -3.04
CA GLN A 318 4.18 0.77 -2.95
C GLN A 318 4.01 -0.73 -3.15
N PHE A 319 4.90 -1.32 -3.96
CA PHE A 319 4.96 -2.74 -4.21
C PHE A 319 6.33 -3.28 -3.79
N ILE A 320 6.32 -4.48 -3.22
CA ILE A 320 7.52 -5.17 -2.76
C ILE A 320 7.50 -6.58 -3.35
N LEU A 321 8.54 -6.94 -4.11
CA LEU A 321 8.75 -8.30 -4.58
C LEU A 321 9.82 -8.95 -3.71
N THR A 322 9.45 -10.03 -3.05
CA THR A 322 10.32 -10.83 -2.19
C THR A 322 9.91 -12.30 -2.25
N ALA A 323 10.87 -13.19 -2.00
CA ALA A 323 10.64 -14.64 -2.02
C ALA A 323 9.61 -15.08 -0.96
N SER A 324 9.51 -14.37 0.18
CA SER A 324 8.58 -14.72 1.27
C SER A 324 7.13 -14.32 0.97
N HIS A 325 6.90 -13.13 0.41
CA HIS A 325 5.56 -12.56 0.27
C HIS A 325 4.97 -12.73 -1.14
N THR A 326 5.81 -12.79 -2.18
CA THR A 326 5.36 -12.80 -3.58
C THR A 326 5.66 -14.11 -4.30
N LYS A 327 5.70 -15.23 -3.56
CA LYS A 327 5.99 -16.57 -4.09
C LYS A 327 5.06 -16.98 -5.24
N ALA A 328 3.81 -16.51 -5.26
CA ALA A 328 2.87 -16.77 -6.34
C ALA A 328 3.29 -16.24 -7.72
N VAL A 329 4.14 -15.21 -7.76
CA VAL A 329 4.68 -14.63 -9.00
C VAL A 329 6.17 -14.87 -9.17
N GLN A 330 6.83 -15.51 -8.20
CA GLN A 330 8.24 -15.87 -8.31
C GLN A 330 8.45 -16.99 -9.33
N GLU A 331 9.50 -16.88 -10.15
CA GLU A 331 9.94 -17.98 -11.00
C GLU A 331 10.42 -19.16 -10.15
N LYS A 332 10.26 -20.38 -10.66
CA LYS A 332 10.57 -21.61 -9.91
C LYS A 332 12.03 -21.71 -9.46
N ASP A 333 12.94 -21.11 -10.24
CA ASP A 333 14.38 -21.05 -9.96
C ASP A 333 14.77 -19.85 -9.08
N GLY A 334 13.81 -19.01 -8.68
CA GLY A 334 14.05 -17.80 -7.89
C GLY A 334 14.77 -16.68 -8.67
N SER A 335 14.96 -16.83 -9.99
CA SER A 335 15.74 -15.87 -10.79
C SER A 335 15.01 -14.56 -11.07
N GLY A 336 13.71 -14.50 -10.78
CA GLY A 336 12.91 -13.28 -10.92
C GLY A 336 11.44 -13.47 -10.58
N TYR A 337 10.65 -12.45 -10.93
CA TYR A 337 9.22 -12.36 -10.68
C TYR A 337 8.49 -12.06 -11.98
N ARG A 338 7.36 -12.73 -12.23
CA ARG A 338 6.51 -12.56 -13.42
C ARG A 338 5.12 -12.08 -13.06
N PHE A 339 4.72 -10.96 -13.64
CA PHE A 339 3.41 -10.37 -13.40
C PHE A 339 3.03 -9.47 -14.56
N ASP A 340 1.80 -8.98 -14.53
CA ASP A 340 1.27 -8.10 -15.57
C ASP A 340 1.34 -6.65 -15.13
N VAL A 341 1.67 -5.76 -16.05
CA VAL A 341 1.66 -4.30 -15.86
C VAL A 341 0.68 -3.69 -16.84
N VAL A 342 -0.15 -2.78 -16.35
CA VAL A 342 -1.26 -2.19 -17.11
C VAL A 342 -0.99 -0.72 -17.39
N PHE A 343 -1.18 -0.33 -18.65
CA PHE A 343 -1.08 1.02 -19.15
C PHE A 343 -2.41 1.42 -19.78
N GLU A 344 -2.83 2.67 -19.57
CA GLU A 344 -3.93 3.28 -20.32
C GLU A 344 -3.34 4.21 -21.36
N VAL A 345 -3.71 3.99 -22.61
CA VAL A 345 -3.16 4.68 -23.78
C VAL A 345 -4.27 4.99 -24.78
N PRO A 346 -4.09 5.97 -25.69
CA PRO A 346 -5.05 6.22 -26.77
C PRO A 346 -5.31 4.97 -27.64
N GLU A 347 -6.52 4.87 -28.20
CA GLU A 347 -6.97 3.71 -28.99
C GLU A 347 -6.00 3.32 -30.12
N ASN A 348 -5.43 4.32 -30.80
CA ASN A 348 -4.51 4.16 -31.93
C ASN A 348 -3.03 4.09 -31.53
N PHE A 349 -2.72 4.02 -30.23
CA PHE A 349 -1.33 3.91 -29.76
C PHE A 349 -0.74 2.53 -30.05
N THR A 350 0.50 2.53 -30.54
CA THR A 350 1.30 1.31 -30.79
C THR A 350 2.60 1.39 -29.99
N PRO A 351 2.84 0.49 -29.03
CA PRO A 351 4.04 0.57 -28.21
C PRO A 351 5.31 0.21 -29.00
N TRP A 352 6.40 0.93 -28.75
CA TRP A 352 7.75 0.60 -29.22
C TRP A 352 8.51 -0.21 -28.19
N TYR A 353 8.51 0.23 -26.92
CA TYR A 353 9.22 -0.45 -25.85
C TYR A 353 8.61 -0.16 -24.48
N ILE A 354 8.93 -1.01 -23.52
CA ILE A 354 8.68 -0.81 -22.09
C ILE A 354 10.00 -0.48 -21.39
N ALA A 355 9.93 0.37 -20.36
CA ALA A 355 11.06 0.70 -19.49
C ALA A 355 10.68 0.50 -18.03
N PHE A 356 11.62 0.07 -17.19
CA PHE A 356 11.44 -0.08 -15.75
C PHE A 356 12.60 0.57 -14.99
N LYS A 357 12.29 1.45 -14.03
CA LYS A 357 13.28 2.28 -13.31
C LYS A 357 14.26 2.97 -14.29
N ARG A 358 15.45 3.39 -13.86
CA ARG A 358 16.49 3.86 -14.79
C ARG A 358 17.29 2.63 -15.24
N GLY A 359 17.53 2.49 -16.54
CA GLY A 359 18.31 1.38 -17.10
C GLY A 359 17.53 0.60 -18.16
N PRO A 360 16.90 -0.53 -17.83
CA PRO A 360 16.44 -1.49 -18.81
C PRO A 360 15.28 -0.96 -19.65
N ARG A 361 15.44 -1.15 -20.95
CA ARG A 361 14.44 -0.91 -21.98
C ARG A 361 14.32 -2.15 -22.82
N LEU A 362 13.10 -2.61 -23.04
CA LEU A 362 12.86 -3.78 -23.86
C LEU A 362 11.83 -3.49 -24.94
N GLU A 363 12.25 -3.72 -26.18
CA GLU A 363 11.39 -3.55 -27.36
C GLU A 363 10.17 -4.48 -27.28
N LEU A 364 9.02 -3.95 -27.64
CA LEU A 364 7.76 -4.68 -27.73
C LEU A 364 7.50 -5.00 -29.20
N THR A 365 7.73 -6.26 -29.55
CA THR A 365 7.62 -6.74 -30.92
C THR A 365 6.20 -7.26 -31.21
N ARG A 366 5.82 -7.28 -32.49
CA ARG A 366 4.55 -7.88 -32.92
C ARG A 366 4.48 -9.39 -32.63
N LYS A 367 5.62 -10.08 -32.54
CA LYS A 367 5.69 -11.50 -32.16
C LYS A 367 5.28 -11.76 -30.71
N GLN A 368 5.45 -10.78 -29.83
CA GLN A 368 5.02 -10.84 -28.43
C GLN A 368 3.55 -10.44 -28.26
N PHE A 369 2.93 -9.86 -29.29
CA PHE A 369 1.51 -9.49 -29.24
C PHE A 369 0.64 -10.75 -29.27
N VAL A 370 -0.29 -10.83 -28.32
CA VAL A 370 -1.29 -11.90 -28.27
C VAL A 370 -2.66 -11.26 -28.43
N GLU A 371 -3.42 -11.72 -29.44
CA GLU A 371 -4.73 -11.14 -29.78
C GLU A 371 -5.77 -11.38 -28.68
N LYS A 372 -5.72 -12.55 -28.03
CA LYS A 372 -6.59 -12.89 -26.90
C LYS A 372 -5.80 -12.82 -25.60
N PRO A 373 -6.33 -12.18 -24.54
CA PRO A 373 -5.73 -12.23 -23.22
C PRO A 373 -5.45 -13.69 -22.82
N PRO A 374 -4.30 -13.98 -22.19
CA PRO A 374 -4.03 -15.31 -21.69
C PRO A 374 -5.14 -15.79 -20.76
N ALA A 375 -5.46 -17.08 -20.76
CA ALA A 375 -6.55 -17.64 -19.94
C ALA A 375 -6.39 -17.39 -18.42
N TYR A 376 -5.19 -17.04 -17.97
CA TYR A 376 -4.94 -16.69 -16.58
C TYR A 376 -5.26 -15.22 -16.25
N ALA A 377 -5.30 -14.34 -17.26
CA ALA A 377 -5.59 -12.92 -17.06
C ALA A 377 -7.08 -12.79 -16.79
N SER A 378 -7.45 -12.78 -15.52
CA SER A 378 -8.83 -12.54 -15.12
C SER A 378 -9.14 -11.08 -15.44
N THR A 379 -9.85 -10.84 -16.54
CA THR A 379 -10.64 -9.62 -16.67
C THR A 379 -11.66 -9.60 -15.53
N ALA A 380 -12.15 -8.42 -15.16
CA ALA A 380 -12.84 -8.17 -13.90
C ALA A 380 -14.19 -8.89 -13.70
N SER A 381 -14.54 -9.86 -14.56
CA SER A 381 -15.78 -10.65 -14.54
C SER A 381 -15.90 -11.68 -13.41
N GLY A 382 -14.94 -11.71 -12.48
CA GLY A 382 -14.95 -12.57 -11.31
C GLY A 382 -14.92 -11.76 -10.01
N GLY A 383 -15.97 -10.96 -9.78
CA GLY A 383 -16.27 -10.45 -8.44
C GLY A 383 -16.44 -11.64 -7.50
N ARG A 384 -15.39 -12.01 -6.78
CA ARG A 384 -15.51 -12.96 -5.68
C ARG A 384 -16.23 -12.19 -4.57
N GLN A 385 -17.45 -12.63 -4.28
CA GLN A 385 -18.17 -12.36 -3.03
C GLN A 385 -17.17 -12.21 -1.89
N ALA A 386 -17.39 -11.22 -1.02
CA ALA A 386 -16.86 -11.22 0.34
C ALA A 386 -16.78 -12.67 0.82
N ALA A 387 -15.63 -13.10 1.36
CA ALA A 387 -15.51 -14.43 1.95
C ALA A 387 -16.80 -14.68 2.72
N ALA A 388 -17.62 -15.63 2.26
CA ALA A 388 -18.98 -15.80 2.76
C ALA A 388 -18.85 -15.76 4.26
N ALA A 389 -19.47 -14.76 4.90
CA ALA A 389 -19.39 -14.57 6.34
C ALA A 389 -19.52 -15.96 6.93
N ALA A 390 -18.46 -16.44 7.61
CA ALA A 390 -18.37 -17.83 8.03
C ALA A 390 -19.73 -18.20 8.61
N GLU A 391 -20.39 -19.22 8.02
CA GLU A 391 -21.78 -19.52 8.34
C GLU A 391 -21.94 -19.48 9.85
N ALA A 392 -22.87 -18.63 10.32
CA ALA A 392 -23.05 -18.40 11.75
C ALA A 392 -23.12 -19.77 12.44
N PRO A 393 -22.31 -20.00 13.49
CA PRO A 393 -22.14 -21.32 14.08
C PRO A 393 -23.50 -21.93 14.38
N GLN A 394 -23.76 -23.11 13.81
CA GLN A 394 -25.03 -23.79 14.01
C GLN A 394 -24.94 -24.63 15.28
N VAL A 395 -25.88 -24.40 16.18
CA VAL A 395 -26.00 -25.14 17.44
C VAL A 395 -27.23 -26.04 17.31
N GLY A 396 -27.05 -27.35 17.46
CA GLY A 396 -28.15 -28.31 17.35
C GLY A 396 -29.20 -28.12 18.44
N GLU A 397 -30.41 -28.63 18.19
CA GLU A 397 -31.49 -28.59 19.18
C GLU A 397 -31.03 -29.21 20.50
N ALA A 398 -31.41 -28.55 21.60
CA ALA A 398 -31.17 -29.07 22.92
C ALA A 398 -31.89 -30.43 23.07
N PRO A 399 -31.26 -31.44 23.70
CA PRO A 399 -31.93 -32.71 23.93
C PRO A 399 -33.23 -32.50 24.71
N ALA A 400 -34.35 -32.96 24.15
CA ALA A 400 -35.67 -32.88 24.76
C ALA A 400 -35.73 -33.83 25.96
N GLY A 401 -35.49 -33.30 27.15
CA GLY A 401 -35.60 -34.01 28.41
C GLY A 401 -35.36 -33.03 29.56
N ALA A 402 -35.97 -33.28 30.72
CA ALA A 402 -35.77 -32.50 31.95
C ALA A 402 -34.36 -32.71 32.56
N THR A 403 -33.33 -32.80 31.72
CA THR A 403 -31.95 -32.85 32.16
C THR A 403 -31.50 -31.43 32.45
N HIS A 404 -31.12 -31.25 33.70
CA HIS A 404 -30.83 -30.00 34.38
C HIS A 404 -29.53 -29.27 33.95
N VAL A 405 -29.23 -29.23 32.66
CA VAL A 405 -27.90 -28.82 32.16
C VAL A 405 -27.99 -27.62 31.22
N SER A 406 -26.94 -26.77 31.21
CA SER A 406 -26.83 -25.61 30.34
C SER A 406 -26.78 -26.03 28.87
N ASN A 407 -27.67 -25.45 28.07
CA ASN A 407 -27.68 -25.63 26.62
C ASN A 407 -26.93 -24.49 25.96
N VAL A 408 -26.06 -24.85 25.03
CA VAL A 408 -25.39 -23.90 24.13
C VAL A 408 -26.47 -23.20 23.31
N THR A 409 -26.32 -21.89 23.15
CA THR A 409 -27.20 -21.06 22.34
C THR A 409 -26.45 -20.46 21.19
N GLN A 410 -27.17 -20.28 20.08
CA GLN A 410 -26.59 -19.65 18.90
C GLN A 410 -26.23 -18.17 19.16
N GLU A 411 -27.07 -17.44 19.90
CA GLU A 411 -26.91 -16.00 20.17
C GLU A 411 -25.63 -15.60 20.91
N GLY A 412 -24.99 -16.51 21.64
CA GLY A 412 -23.73 -16.25 22.35
C GLY A 412 -22.55 -17.08 21.86
N THR A 413 -22.72 -17.81 20.76
CA THR A 413 -21.69 -18.68 20.22
C THR A 413 -20.97 -18.01 19.05
N ALA A 414 -19.65 -17.90 19.12
CA ALA A 414 -18.84 -17.25 18.10
C ALA A 414 -17.41 -17.80 18.07
N VAL A 415 -16.78 -17.81 16.88
CA VAL A 415 -15.35 -18.09 16.73
C VAL A 415 -14.62 -16.76 16.58
N THR A 416 -14.20 -16.17 17.69
CA THR A 416 -13.60 -14.85 17.76
C THR A 416 -12.75 -14.73 19.02
N ASP A 417 -11.72 -13.90 18.99
CA ASP A 417 -10.94 -13.47 20.15
C ASP A 417 -11.45 -12.15 20.74
N THR A 418 -12.45 -11.53 20.11
CA THR A 418 -13.09 -10.30 20.60
C THR A 418 -14.00 -10.61 21.79
N LEU A 419 -13.82 -9.86 22.87
CA LEU A 419 -14.71 -9.91 24.02
C LEU A 419 -16.12 -9.47 23.62
N PRO A 420 -17.17 -10.16 24.11
CA PRO A 420 -18.55 -9.78 23.87
C PRO A 420 -18.92 -8.43 24.49
N ILE A 421 -18.11 -7.94 25.44
CA ILE A 421 -18.26 -6.65 26.11
C ILE A 421 -16.86 -6.06 26.27
N ALA A 422 -16.64 -4.86 25.73
CA ALA A 422 -15.38 -4.14 25.90
C ALA A 422 -15.15 -3.77 27.38
N LEU A 423 -13.92 -3.97 27.85
CA LEU A 423 -13.55 -3.69 29.24
C LEU A 423 -12.71 -2.42 29.33
N PRO A 424 -12.95 -1.55 30.31
CA PRO A 424 -12.15 -0.34 30.50
C PRO A 424 -10.72 -0.71 30.95
N LYS A 425 -9.70 -0.24 30.21
CA LYS A 425 -8.27 -0.44 30.51
C LYS A 425 -7.86 0.26 31.80
N SER A 426 -8.60 1.30 32.18
CA SER A 426 -8.46 2.05 33.44
C SER A 426 -8.83 1.25 34.70
N GLU A 427 -9.51 0.10 34.58
CA GLU A 427 -9.78 -0.77 35.73
C GLU A 427 -8.52 -1.56 36.15
N ASN A 428 -8.07 -1.39 37.38
CA ASN A 428 -6.82 -1.99 37.89
C ASN A 428 -6.76 -3.52 37.70
N LEU A 429 -7.90 -4.21 37.88
CA LEU A 429 -7.98 -5.67 37.71
C LEU A 429 -7.82 -6.07 36.23
N VAL A 430 -8.38 -5.29 35.30
CA VAL A 430 -8.23 -5.50 33.85
C VAL A 430 -6.79 -5.26 33.45
N GLN A 431 -6.18 -4.16 33.92
CA GLN A 431 -4.79 -3.83 33.64
C GLN A 431 -3.82 -4.92 34.14
N SER A 432 -4.06 -5.49 35.33
CA SER A 432 -3.24 -6.58 35.87
C SER A 432 -3.33 -7.88 35.08
N ALA A 433 -4.39 -8.05 34.28
CA ALA A 433 -4.64 -9.21 33.44
C ALA A 433 -4.12 -9.03 32.00
N LEU A 434 -3.51 -7.89 31.66
CA LEU A 434 -3.06 -7.63 30.30
C LEU A 434 -1.75 -8.35 29.97
N GLN A 435 -1.75 -9.03 28.82
CA GLN A 435 -0.55 -9.49 28.12
C GLN A 435 -0.41 -8.68 26.83
N GLY A 436 0.32 -7.56 26.92
CA GLY A 436 0.31 -6.52 25.89
C GLY A 436 -1.00 -5.73 25.97
N ASP A 437 -1.75 -5.69 24.87
CA ASP A 437 -3.05 -5.00 24.79
C ASP A 437 -4.26 -5.98 24.83
N ARG A 438 -4.03 -7.21 25.29
CA ARG A 438 -5.04 -8.29 25.32
C ARG A 438 -5.17 -8.90 26.72
N ILE A 439 -6.34 -9.43 27.06
CA ILE A 439 -6.54 -10.15 28.34
C ILE A 439 -5.90 -11.53 28.28
N GLY A 440 -4.89 -11.76 29.11
CA GLY A 440 -4.19 -13.04 29.30
C GLY A 440 -4.80 -13.86 30.44
N ASP A 441 -3.94 -14.51 31.23
CA ASP A 441 -4.34 -15.31 32.39
C ASP A 441 -4.98 -14.43 33.48
N CYS A 442 -6.25 -14.69 33.82
CA CYS A 442 -6.99 -13.87 34.76
C CYS A 442 -8.15 -14.57 35.48
N HIS A 443 -8.51 -14.02 36.65
CA HIS A 443 -9.79 -14.26 37.32
C HIS A 443 -10.21 -13.01 38.11
N PHE A 444 -11.10 -12.20 37.55
CA PHE A 444 -11.59 -10.97 38.18
C PHE A 444 -13.09 -10.75 37.96
N ALA A 445 -13.68 -9.90 38.82
CA ALA A 445 -15.04 -9.41 38.67
C ALA A 445 -15.07 -7.89 38.87
N ILE A 446 -15.66 -7.17 37.92
CA ILE A 446 -15.79 -5.70 37.91
C ILE A 446 -17.24 -5.31 37.63
N ASN A 447 -17.60 -4.04 37.86
CA ASN A 447 -18.88 -3.53 37.37
C ASN A 447 -18.83 -3.53 35.83
N ALA A 448 -19.88 -4.02 35.19
CA ALA A 448 -20.00 -3.87 33.75
C ALA A 448 -20.16 -2.37 33.43
N PRO A 449 -19.43 -1.83 32.45
CA PRO A 449 -19.50 -0.41 32.13
C PRO A 449 -20.91 -0.08 31.61
N GLU A 450 -21.43 1.10 31.99
CA GLU A 450 -22.77 1.56 31.57
C GLU A 450 -22.82 1.92 30.08
N SER A 451 -21.68 2.27 29.50
CA SER A 451 -21.48 2.54 28.07
C SER A 451 -20.19 1.87 27.58
N GLU A 452 -20.10 1.55 26.29
CA GLU A 452 -18.85 1.02 25.73
C GLU A 452 -17.72 2.06 25.90
N PRO A 453 -16.54 1.67 26.43
CA PRO A 453 -15.40 2.58 26.53
C PRO A 453 -14.97 3.03 25.12
N GLU A 454 -14.77 4.34 24.94
CA GLU A 454 -14.38 4.91 23.64
C GLU A 454 -12.86 4.86 23.42
N GLY A 455 -12.45 4.53 22.19
CA GLY A 455 -11.07 4.68 21.72
C GLY A 455 -10.04 3.75 22.39
N GLY A 456 -8.86 4.31 22.69
CA GLY A 456 -7.70 3.54 23.20
C GLY A 456 -7.81 3.03 24.64
N ASP A 457 -8.89 3.36 25.36
CA ASP A 457 -9.15 2.87 26.71
C ASP A 457 -9.96 1.56 26.74
N ALA A 458 -10.36 1.03 25.58
CA ALA A 458 -11.11 -0.21 25.47
C ALA A 458 -10.17 -1.41 25.29
N VAL A 459 -10.30 -2.41 26.16
CA VAL A 459 -9.73 -3.75 25.94
C VAL A 459 -10.82 -4.62 25.33
N THR A 460 -10.62 -4.99 24.08
CA THR A 460 -11.62 -5.72 23.29
C THR A 460 -11.19 -7.13 22.92
N GLN A 461 -9.97 -7.55 23.23
CA GLN A 461 -9.43 -8.84 22.77
C GLN A 461 -8.88 -9.69 23.92
N LEU A 462 -9.07 -11.01 23.80
CA LEU A 462 -8.37 -12.02 24.58
C LEU A 462 -7.01 -12.34 23.93
N PHE A 463 -6.00 -12.64 24.74
CA PHE A 463 -4.74 -13.19 24.26
C PHE A 463 -4.99 -14.59 23.69
N VAL A 464 -4.47 -14.88 22.51
CA VAL A 464 -4.62 -16.19 21.85
C VAL A 464 -3.23 -16.79 21.70
N PRO A 465 -2.98 -18.00 22.22
CA PRO A 465 -1.70 -18.68 22.01
C PRO A 465 -1.41 -18.87 20.51
N ASP A 466 -0.12 -18.90 20.16
CA ASP A 466 0.31 -19.00 18.77
C ASP A 466 -0.29 -20.24 18.08
N GLY A 467 -0.89 -20.03 16.91
CA GLY A 467 -1.52 -21.09 16.13
C GLY A 467 -2.84 -21.63 16.70
N LYS A 468 -3.48 -20.92 17.64
CA LYS A 468 -4.81 -21.27 18.17
C LYS A 468 -5.89 -20.28 17.74
N LYS A 469 -7.15 -20.64 18.02
CA LYS A 469 -8.34 -19.80 17.88
C LYS A 469 -9.19 -19.90 19.15
N ILE A 470 -9.98 -18.86 19.41
CA ILE A 470 -10.95 -18.86 20.51
C ILE A 470 -12.35 -19.16 19.96
N VAL A 471 -13.06 -20.01 20.69
CA VAL A 471 -14.49 -20.27 20.49
C VAL A 471 -15.24 -19.93 21.77
N PHE A 472 -16.15 -18.97 21.69
CA PHE A 472 -17.15 -18.72 22.70
C PHE A 472 -18.34 -19.67 22.47
N LEU A 473 -18.74 -20.41 23.50
CA LEU A 473 -20.01 -21.14 23.52
C LEU A 473 -20.95 -20.48 24.52
N GLY A 474 -21.85 -19.64 24.02
CA GLY A 474 -22.90 -19.02 24.83
C GLY A 474 -23.83 -20.08 25.38
N ALA A 475 -24.27 -19.95 26.63
CA ALA A 475 -25.19 -20.91 27.23
C ALA A 475 -26.33 -20.23 27.97
N LYS A 476 -27.56 -20.73 27.78
CA LYS A 476 -28.75 -20.31 28.54
C LYS A 476 -29.09 -21.35 29.60
N GLN A 477 -29.50 -20.86 30.78
CA GLN A 477 -29.99 -21.70 31.86
C GLN A 477 -31.51 -21.83 31.74
N LEU A 478 -32.03 -23.05 31.59
CA LEU A 478 -33.45 -23.25 31.30
C LEU A 478 -34.36 -23.45 32.52
N GLN A 479 -33.87 -23.74 33.74
CA GLN A 479 -34.75 -23.96 34.91
C GLN A 479 -34.14 -23.59 36.27
N ALA A 480 -35.02 -23.19 37.20
CA ALA A 480 -34.71 -22.71 38.56
C ALA A 480 -34.05 -23.76 39.48
N GLU A 481 -34.16 -25.06 39.17
CA GLU A 481 -33.55 -26.15 39.95
C GLU A 481 -32.46 -26.91 39.19
N SER A 482 -31.90 -26.31 38.14
CA SER A 482 -30.91 -27.04 37.34
C SER A 482 -29.65 -27.37 38.16
N LEU A 483 -29.15 -28.62 38.06
CA LEU A 483 -27.81 -29.09 38.39
C LEU A 483 -26.72 -28.08 38.02
N PHE A 484 -26.94 -27.15 37.08
CA PHE A 484 -26.03 -26.02 36.86
C PHE A 484 -25.92 -25.06 38.08
N GLY A 485 -27.03 -24.77 38.77
CA GLY A 485 -27.07 -24.03 40.03
C GLY A 485 -26.47 -24.76 41.22
N LYS A 486 -26.47 -26.10 41.19
CA LYS A 486 -25.59 -26.89 42.06
C LYS A 486 -24.15 -26.88 41.54
N SER A 487 -23.92 -26.87 40.23
CA SER A 487 -22.61 -27.03 39.59
C SER A 487 -21.67 -25.84 39.77
N LEU A 488 -22.15 -24.61 39.88
CA LEU A 488 -21.27 -23.46 40.13
C LEU A 488 -20.72 -23.50 41.58
N ASN A 489 -21.50 -24.01 42.53
CA ASN A 489 -21.04 -24.33 43.88
C ASN A 489 -20.25 -25.67 43.95
N TYR A 490 -20.47 -26.57 42.99
CA TYR A 490 -19.78 -27.86 42.80
C TYR A 490 -18.50 -27.73 41.94
N ALA A 491 -18.30 -26.60 41.26
CA ALA A 491 -17.24 -26.39 40.27
C ALA A 491 -15.84 -26.39 40.89
N SER A 492 -15.70 -26.15 42.20
CA SER A 492 -14.40 -26.35 42.86
C SER A 492 -14.01 -27.82 42.99
N ASN A 493 -14.96 -28.76 42.88
CA ASN A 493 -14.69 -30.18 43.11
C ASN A 493 -14.88 -31.04 41.84
N VAL A 494 -15.60 -30.57 40.81
CA VAL A 494 -15.89 -31.32 39.56
C VAL A 494 -15.79 -30.43 38.29
N ALA A 495 -14.84 -29.50 38.21
CA ALA A 495 -14.52 -28.77 36.96
C ALA A 495 -14.08 -29.68 35.78
N ALA A 496 -13.98 -30.99 35.98
CA ALA A 496 -13.46 -31.98 35.04
C ALA A 496 -14.33 -32.34 33.82
N GLN A 497 -15.42 -31.62 33.50
CA GLN A 497 -16.44 -32.17 32.57
C GLN A 497 -17.02 -31.22 31.53
N ILE A 498 -16.51 -29.99 31.36
CA ILE A 498 -16.98 -29.11 30.27
C ILE A 498 -16.00 -29.22 29.11
N LYS A 499 -16.44 -29.87 28.04
CA LYS A 499 -15.61 -30.15 26.88
C LYS A 499 -16.39 -30.11 25.58
N VAL A 500 -15.67 -29.80 24.51
CA VAL A 500 -16.13 -29.99 23.14
C VAL A 500 -15.35 -31.13 22.50
N THR A 501 -16.01 -31.86 21.61
CA THR A 501 -15.41 -32.92 20.79
C THR A 501 -15.48 -32.49 19.34
N THR A 502 -14.37 -32.66 18.64
CA THR A 502 -14.28 -32.49 17.19
C THR A 502 -14.76 -33.72 16.44
N ASP A 503 -14.98 -33.59 15.14
CA ASP A 503 -15.33 -34.71 14.25
C ASP A 503 -14.29 -35.84 14.21
N ASP A 504 -13.01 -35.53 14.41
CA ASP A 504 -11.93 -36.51 14.57
C ASP A 504 -11.82 -37.12 15.98
N GLY A 505 -12.69 -36.73 16.90
CA GLY A 505 -12.73 -37.24 18.28
C GLY A 505 -11.79 -36.53 19.27
N LYS A 506 -11.02 -35.52 18.86
CA LYS A 506 -10.20 -34.71 19.77
C LYS A 506 -11.06 -33.93 20.75
N LEU A 507 -10.57 -33.84 22.00
CA LEU A 507 -11.26 -33.17 23.10
C LEU A 507 -10.59 -31.83 23.40
N TYR A 508 -11.41 -30.79 23.57
CA TYR A 508 -10.98 -29.51 24.13
C TYR A 508 -11.80 -29.19 25.36
N TYR A 509 -11.13 -28.78 26.44
CA TYR A 509 -11.77 -28.38 27.68
C TYR A 509 -11.96 -26.86 27.72
N ALA A 510 -12.98 -26.41 28.45
CA ALA A 510 -13.19 -24.99 28.67
C ALA A 510 -12.00 -24.42 29.46
N GLN A 511 -11.37 -23.39 28.90
CA GLN A 511 -10.22 -22.69 29.47
C GLN A 511 -10.58 -21.35 30.10
N GLY A 512 -11.83 -20.91 29.92
CA GLY A 512 -12.35 -19.72 30.55
C GLY A 512 -13.87 -19.70 30.60
N VAL A 513 -14.38 -18.74 31.37
CA VAL A 513 -15.80 -18.40 31.49
C VAL A 513 -15.91 -16.88 31.56
N ILE A 514 -16.89 -16.35 30.85
CA ILE A 514 -17.30 -14.95 30.95
C ILE A 514 -18.77 -14.91 31.32
N ALA A 515 -19.11 -14.15 32.36
CA ALA A 515 -20.47 -14.05 32.87
C ALA A 515 -20.82 -12.60 33.21
N LYS A 516 -22.01 -12.15 32.81
CA LYS A 516 -22.60 -10.86 33.17
C LYS A 516 -23.95 -11.10 33.85
N ALA A 517 -24.15 -10.48 35.01
CA ALA A 517 -25.40 -10.56 35.77
C ALA A 517 -25.58 -9.32 36.67
N ARG A 518 -26.81 -9.11 37.16
CA ARG A 518 -27.07 -8.18 38.27
C ARG A 518 -26.71 -8.83 39.61
N VAL A 519 -25.79 -8.22 40.34
CA VAL A 519 -25.42 -8.56 41.72
C VAL A 519 -25.72 -7.36 42.59
N GLU A 520 -26.60 -7.50 43.58
CA GLU A 520 -27.01 -6.39 44.46
C GLU A 520 -27.51 -5.15 43.69
N GLY A 521 -28.21 -5.38 42.57
CA GLY A 521 -28.76 -4.32 41.71
C GLY A 521 -27.77 -3.69 40.73
N LYS A 522 -26.48 -4.05 40.77
CA LYS A 522 -25.46 -3.55 39.83
C LYS A 522 -25.13 -4.59 38.76
N SER A 523 -24.94 -4.15 37.52
CA SER A 523 -24.46 -5.02 36.45
C SER A 523 -22.98 -5.34 36.71
N MET A 524 -22.66 -6.61 36.88
CA MET A 524 -21.32 -7.11 37.15
C MET A 524 -20.89 -8.03 36.02
N ILE A 525 -19.64 -7.91 35.60
CA ILE A 525 -18.99 -8.86 34.70
C ILE A 525 -17.87 -9.59 35.44
N GLU A 526 -17.84 -10.90 35.30
CA GLU A 526 -16.78 -11.76 35.82
C GLU A 526 -16.13 -12.52 34.67
N VAL A 527 -14.81 -12.42 34.58
CA VAL A 527 -13.99 -13.07 33.56
C VAL A 527 -12.99 -13.98 34.27
N GLN A 528 -12.98 -15.24 33.86
CA GLN A 528 -11.93 -16.19 34.16
C GLN A 528 -11.38 -16.71 32.83
N TYR A 529 -10.07 -16.63 32.62
CA TYR A 529 -9.44 -17.12 31.41
C TYR A 529 -8.01 -17.58 31.68
N HIS A 530 -7.68 -18.80 31.25
CA HIS A 530 -6.35 -19.39 31.38
C HIS A 530 -5.93 -19.89 29.99
N PRO A 531 -5.23 -19.08 29.17
CA PRO A 531 -4.94 -19.42 27.77
C PRO A 531 -4.00 -20.62 27.60
N GLU A 532 -3.14 -20.88 28.58
CA GLU A 532 -2.13 -21.94 28.56
C GLU A 532 -2.10 -22.71 29.89
N PRO A 533 -3.21 -23.37 30.29
CA PRO A 533 -3.26 -24.03 31.59
C PRO A 533 -2.48 -25.34 31.55
N GLU A 534 -1.67 -25.61 32.58
CA GLU A 534 -0.94 -26.88 32.71
C GLU A 534 -1.88 -28.10 32.72
N VAL A 535 -3.05 -27.94 33.34
CA VAL A 535 -4.11 -28.97 33.42
C VAL A 535 -5.44 -28.33 33.02
N PRO A 536 -5.79 -28.30 31.72
CA PRO A 536 -7.01 -27.63 31.22
C PRO A 536 -8.29 -28.13 31.89
N GLU A 537 -8.33 -29.40 32.29
CA GLU A 537 -9.47 -30.06 32.94
C GLU A 537 -9.79 -29.51 34.33
N ARG A 538 -8.90 -28.71 34.93
CA ARG A 538 -9.00 -28.21 36.31
C ARG A 538 -8.73 -26.71 36.43
N CYS A 539 -8.67 -25.98 35.31
CA CYS A 539 -8.30 -24.56 35.32
C CYS A 539 -9.43 -23.64 35.79
N LEU A 540 -10.70 -24.05 35.66
CA LEU A 540 -11.83 -23.22 36.08
C LEU A 540 -12.04 -23.25 37.60
N ALA A 541 -12.31 -22.08 38.18
CA ALA A 541 -12.46 -21.85 39.61
C ALA A 541 -13.91 -21.48 39.95
N LYS A 542 -14.22 -21.40 41.23
CA LYS A 542 -15.53 -20.93 41.70
C LYS A 542 -15.70 -19.44 41.37
N PRO A 543 -16.85 -19.02 40.81
CA PRO A 543 -17.14 -17.61 40.60
C PRO A 543 -17.15 -16.84 41.92
N ARG A 544 -16.54 -15.65 41.91
CA ARG A 544 -16.35 -14.77 43.06
C ARG A 544 -17.57 -13.90 43.32
N ARG A 545 -18.24 -13.42 42.27
CA ARG A 545 -19.34 -12.45 42.38
C ARG A 545 -20.56 -12.87 41.56
N VAL A 546 -20.37 -13.30 40.31
CA VAL A 546 -21.47 -13.66 39.41
C VAL A 546 -21.89 -15.11 39.66
N THR A 547 -22.63 -15.32 40.74
CA THR A 547 -23.14 -16.64 41.13
C THR A 547 -24.32 -17.07 40.25
N THR A 548 -24.70 -18.35 40.30
CA THR A 548 -25.87 -18.84 39.54
C THR A 548 -27.15 -18.15 39.99
N LYS A 549 -27.29 -17.87 41.29
CA LYS A 549 -28.44 -17.15 41.81
C LYS A 549 -28.54 -15.75 41.20
N ALA A 550 -27.40 -15.08 41.00
CA ALA A 550 -27.35 -13.77 40.32
C ALA A 550 -27.77 -13.91 38.84
N LEU A 551 -27.22 -14.88 38.11
CA LEU A 551 -27.59 -15.13 36.70
C LEU A 551 -29.08 -15.47 36.53
N GLN A 552 -29.66 -16.26 37.44
CA GLN A 552 -31.08 -16.61 37.44
C GLN A 552 -31.98 -15.41 37.77
N ALA A 553 -31.55 -14.55 38.70
CA ALA A 553 -32.30 -13.36 39.10
C ALA A 553 -32.18 -12.20 38.09
N THR A 554 -31.23 -12.29 37.15
CA THR A 554 -31.02 -11.27 36.13
C THR A 554 -31.94 -11.53 34.93
N PRO A 555 -32.63 -10.49 34.40
CA PRO A 555 -33.39 -10.60 33.16
C PRO A 555 -32.59 -11.22 32.01
N ASP A 556 -33.25 -11.99 31.15
CA ASP A 556 -32.62 -12.77 30.08
C ASP A 556 -31.83 -11.93 29.07
N ASP A 557 -32.28 -10.71 28.82
CA ASP A 557 -31.67 -9.71 27.94
C ASP A 557 -30.49 -8.98 28.59
N GLU A 558 -30.38 -9.03 29.91
CA GLU A 558 -29.31 -8.36 30.66
C GLU A 558 -28.20 -9.31 31.13
N ARG A 559 -28.44 -10.62 31.06
CA ARG A 559 -27.46 -11.65 31.42
C ARG A 559 -26.72 -12.17 30.21
N PHE A 560 -25.45 -12.47 30.41
CA PHE A 560 -24.62 -13.14 29.42
C PHE A 560 -23.79 -14.22 30.11
N PHE A 561 -23.62 -15.36 29.45
CA PHE A 561 -22.77 -16.44 29.95
C PHE A 561 -22.21 -17.22 28.78
N ALA A 562 -20.88 -17.33 28.70
CA ALA A 562 -20.22 -18.13 27.68
C ALA A 562 -19.00 -18.87 28.24
N TYR A 563 -18.77 -20.08 27.74
CA TYR A 563 -17.52 -20.81 27.91
C TYR A 563 -16.52 -20.39 26.84
N ILE A 564 -15.25 -20.34 27.21
CA ILE A 564 -14.14 -19.98 26.33
C ILE A 564 -13.33 -21.25 26.07
N PHE A 565 -13.18 -21.63 24.79
CA PHE A 565 -12.34 -22.73 24.36
C PHE A 565 -11.20 -22.21 23.49
N VAL A 566 -9.99 -22.71 23.72
CA VAL A 566 -8.83 -22.47 22.84
C VAL A 566 -8.61 -23.73 22.03
N VAL A 567 -8.78 -23.62 20.72
CA VAL A 567 -8.84 -24.76 19.78
C VAL A 567 -7.87 -24.58 18.62
N ASP A 568 -7.52 -25.66 17.95
CA ASP A 568 -6.73 -25.57 16.71
C ASP A 568 -7.56 -24.98 15.56
N PRO A 569 -6.95 -24.20 14.66
CA PRO A 569 -7.61 -23.77 13.43
C PRO A 569 -7.98 -24.97 12.55
N GLY A 570 -9.06 -24.85 11.78
CA GLY A 570 -9.52 -25.89 10.84
C GLY A 570 -10.36 -27.02 11.43
N VAL A 571 -10.51 -27.09 12.75
CA VAL A 571 -11.28 -28.17 13.39
C VAL A 571 -12.79 -27.92 13.31
N LYS A 572 -13.58 -29.00 13.26
CA LYS A 572 -15.03 -28.94 13.32
C LYS A 572 -15.53 -29.44 14.68
N LEU A 573 -16.10 -28.57 15.50
CA LEU A 573 -16.71 -28.95 16.77
C LEU A 573 -18.09 -29.56 16.50
N VAL A 574 -18.27 -30.83 16.89
CA VAL A 574 -19.48 -31.60 16.64
C VAL A 574 -20.29 -31.89 17.89
N LYS A 575 -19.68 -31.79 19.07
CA LYS A 575 -20.34 -32.17 20.33
C LYS A 575 -19.90 -31.27 21.46
N PHE A 576 -20.85 -30.81 22.25
CA PHE A 576 -20.65 -30.17 23.54
C PHE A 576 -21.11 -31.12 24.66
N GLN A 577 -20.32 -31.22 25.73
CA GLN A 577 -20.68 -31.98 26.92
C GLN A 577 -20.46 -31.12 28.16
N SER A 578 -21.45 -31.09 29.04
CA SER A 578 -21.40 -30.32 30.29
C SER A 578 -21.90 -31.17 31.46
N GLY A 579 -20.97 -31.69 32.27
CA GLY A 579 -21.31 -32.52 33.44
C GLY A 579 -21.33 -34.03 33.15
N GLY A 580 -22.07 -34.77 33.98
CA GLY A 580 -22.05 -36.24 34.03
C GLY A 580 -22.58 -36.95 32.77
N ILE A 581 -22.47 -38.27 32.74
CA ILE A 581 -22.84 -39.14 31.60
C ILE A 581 -24.30 -38.87 31.19
N GLY A 582 -24.52 -38.10 30.13
CA GLY A 582 -25.84 -37.92 29.50
C GLY A 582 -26.13 -36.52 28.93
N SER A 583 -25.43 -35.47 29.37
CA SER A 583 -25.66 -34.11 28.87
C SER A 583 -24.80 -33.78 27.67
N THR A 584 -25.29 -34.15 26.48
CA THR A 584 -24.59 -33.89 25.23
C THR A 584 -25.46 -33.13 24.25
N GLN A 585 -24.92 -32.08 23.65
CA GLN A 585 -25.56 -31.31 22.59
C GLN A 585 -24.72 -31.40 21.33
N GLN A 586 -25.39 -31.55 20.18
CA GLN A 586 -24.71 -31.56 18.88
C GLN A 586 -24.33 -30.12 18.49
N LEU A 587 -23.12 -29.96 17.97
CA LEU A 587 -22.61 -28.71 17.44
C LEU A 587 -22.33 -28.88 15.94
N ASN A 588 -22.33 -27.78 15.20
CA ASN A 588 -21.82 -27.71 13.84
C ASN A 588 -21.05 -26.40 13.68
N ILE A 589 -19.91 -26.31 14.37
CA ILE A 589 -19.05 -25.12 14.39
C ILE A 589 -17.75 -25.45 13.68
N VAL A 590 -17.48 -24.79 12.55
CA VAL A 590 -16.22 -24.91 11.83
C VAL A 590 -15.30 -23.77 12.27
N VAL A 591 -14.13 -24.11 12.80
CA VAL A 591 -13.10 -23.15 13.16
C VAL A 591 -12.28 -22.84 11.89
N PRO A 592 -12.16 -21.57 11.46
CA PRO A 592 -11.44 -21.22 10.24
C PRO A 592 -9.94 -21.54 10.35
N ASN A 593 -9.31 -21.83 9.21
CA ASN A 593 -7.87 -22.05 9.11
C ASN A 593 -7.04 -20.75 9.19
N ASP A 594 -7.70 -19.62 8.97
CA ASP A 594 -7.10 -18.37 8.52
C ASP A 594 -6.97 -17.35 9.65
#